data_AF-A0AA94HRE3-F1
#
_entry.id   AF-A0AA94HRE3-F1
#
_cell.length_a   1.000
_cell.length_b   1.000
_cell.length_c   1.000
_cell.angle_alpha   90.00
_cell.angle_beta   90.00
_cell.angle_gamma   90.00
#
_symmetry.space_group_name_H-M   'P 1'
#
loop_
_entity.id
_entity.type
_entity.pdbx_description
1 polymer ?
#
loop_
_entity_poly.entity_id
_entity_poly.type
_entity_poly.pdbx_seq_one_letter_code
_entity_poly.pdbx_strand_id
1 'polypeptide(L)'
;MPTAAEYFDAMRAMQAACTTSLKTLDFALLPPSAQELARVIGLSAALTMVDYYGGLTLRIPHGETEQGRTMLADIAKHIGEPAAKALAQKYAATDVYIPNCKPAMQRARDAALLADRKNLAMDGLSERQIVTCLAIRYRLTERTIWRTLKRPAPPVPALPQQQASLLT
;
A
#
# COMPACT_ATOMS: atom_id res chain seq x y z
N MET A 1 -9.71 33.90 -24.99
CA MET A 1 -8.83 32.86 -24.44
C MET A 1 -8.27 33.41 -23.14
N PRO A 2 -8.42 32.74 -21.99
CA PRO A 2 -7.76 33.19 -20.77
C PRO A 2 -6.25 33.26 -21.00
N THR A 3 -5.61 34.23 -20.38
CA THR A 3 -4.16 34.42 -20.45
C THR A 3 -3.43 33.27 -19.74
N ALA A 4 -2.17 33.02 -20.12
CA ALA A 4 -1.37 31.97 -19.47
C ALA A 4 -1.30 32.17 -17.94
N ALA A 5 -1.26 33.41 -17.46
CA ALA A 5 -1.26 33.75 -16.03
C ALA A 5 -2.57 33.35 -15.33
N GLU A 6 -3.73 33.68 -15.92
CA GLU A 6 -5.03 33.26 -15.39
C GLU A 6 -5.19 31.74 -15.34
N TYR A 7 -4.63 31.03 -16.33
CA TYR A 7 -4.57 29.57 -16.32
C TYR A 7 -3.72 29.04 -15.16
N PHE A 8 -2.52 29.59 -14.93
CA PHE A 8 -1.65 29.16 -13.84
C PHE A 8 -2.15 29.56 -12.44
N ASP A 9 -2.88 30.67 -12.33
CA ASP A 9 -3.49 31.11 -11.08
C ASP A 9 -4.75 30.31 -10.75
N ALA A 10 -5.58 30.00 -11.75
CA ALA A 10 -6.65 29.01 -11.61
C ALA A 10 -6.09 27.63 -11.21
N MET A 11 -4.95 27.23 -11.77
CA MET A 11 -4.27 25.98 -11.42
C MET A 11 -3.70 26.00 -10.00
N ARG A 12 -3.15 27.13 -9.52
CA ARG A 12 -2.67 27.27 -8.13
C ARG A 12 -3.82 27.30 -7.12
N ALA A 13 -4.91 28.00 -7.42
CA ALA A 13 -6.13 27.98 -6.60
C ALA A 13 -6.72 26.57 -6.50
N MET A 14 -6.76 25.85 -7.63
CA MET A 14 -7.19 24.45 -7.70
C MET A 14 -6.26 23.52 -6.90
N GLN A 15 -4.95 23.76 -6.95
CA GLN A 15 -3.94 22.97 -6.27
C GLN A 15 -4.03 23.13 -4.74
N ALA A 16 -4.34 24.33 -4.24
CA ALA A 16 -4.53 24.60 -2.82
C ALA A 16 -5.70 23.80 -2.21
N ALA A 17 -6.81 23.66 -2.94
CA ALA A 17 -7.98 22.86 -2.53
C ALA A 17 -7.69 21.34 -2.47
N CYS A 18 -6.58 20.88 -3.07
CA CYS A 18 -6.31 19.47 -3.32
C CYS A 18 -5.17 18.89 -2.45
N THR A 19 -4.56 19.62 -1.52
CA THR A 19 -3.25 19.20 -0.95
C THR A 19 -3.31 18.24 0.26
N THR A 20 -4.47 17.69 0.63
CA THR A 20 -4.57 16.88 1.86
C THR A 20 -4.07 15.44 1.66
N SER A 21 -2.75 15.32 1.87
CA SER A 21 -1.89 14.23 2.34
C SER A 21 -2.20 12.76 2.03
N LEU A 22 -1.35 12.14 1.21
CA LEU A 22 -1.25 10.69 0.95
C LEU A 22 -0.29 9.95 1.91
N LYS A 23 0.08 10.53 3.07
CA LYS A 23 1.16 9.98 3.90
C LYS A 23 0.75 9.00 5.00
N THR A 24 -0.53 8.68 5.12
CA THR A 24 -1.05 7.75 6.13
C THR A 24 -1.75 6.58 5.43
N LEU A 25 -1.04 5.46 5.31
CA LEU A 25 -1.67 4.18 4.94
C LEU A 25 -2.43 3.67 6.17
N ASP A 26 -3.75 3.57 6.05
CA ASP A 26 -4.57 2.93 7.06
C ASP A 26 -4.24 1.43 7.10
N PHE A 27 -4.02 0.89 8.30
CA PHE A 27 -3.78 -0.53 8.56
C PHE A 27 -4.84 -1.41 7.89
N ALA A 28 -6.10 -0.95 7.85
CA ALA A 28 -7.21 -1.66 7.23
C ALA A 28 -7.03 -1.91 5.71
N LEU A 29 -6.20 -1.09 5.04
CA LEU A 29 -5.97 -1.18 3.60
C LEU A 29 -4.87 -2.18 3.24
N LEU A 30 -4.12 -2.69 4.23
CA LEU A 30 -3.11 -3.71 4.01
C LEU A 30 -3.75 -5.07 3.70
N PRO A 31 -3.09 -5.93 2.89
CA PRO A 31 -3.52 -7.31 2.71
C PRO A 31 -3.65 -8.05 4.05
N PRO A 32 -4.56 -9.04 4.19
CA PRO A 32 -4.75 -9.77 5.45
C PRO A 32 -3.46 -10.36 6.03
N SER A 33 -2.58 -10.91 5.17
CA SER A 33 -1.28 -11.45 5.60
C SER A 33 -0.31 -10.36 6.09
N ALA A 34 -0.35 -9.15 5.51
CA ALA A 34 0.46 -8.03 5.98
C ALA A 34 -0.04 -7.50 7.32
N GLN A 35 -1.37 -7.47 7.51
CA GLN A 35 -1.97 -7.15 8.80
C GLN A 35 -1.58 -8.17 9.87
N GLU A 36 -1.55 -9.46 9.52
CA GLU A 36 -1.11 -10.51 10.44
C GLU A 36 0.36 -10.34 10.83
N LEU A 37 1.25 -10.11 9.87
CA LEU A 37 2.65 -9.76 10.13
C LEU A 37 2.74 -8.56 11.08
N ALA A 38 2.02 -7.48 10.78
CA ALA A 38 2.02 -6.27 11.59
C ALA A 38 1.46 -6.48 13.02
N ARG A 39 0.54 -7.42 13.24
CA ARG A 39 0.09 -7.80 14.60
C ARG A 39 1.17 -8.51 15.41
N VAL A 40 2.12 -9.17 14.74
CA VAL A 40 3.15 -10.01 15.39
C VAL A 40 4.41 -9.21 15.66
N ILE A 41 4.89 -8.48 14.65
CA ILE A 41 6.17 -7.77 14.71
C ILE A 41 6.01 -6.25 14.83
N GLY A 42 4.78 -5.75 14.80
CA GLY A 42 4.46 -4.33 14.75
C GLY A 42 4.38 -3.80 13.31
N LEU A 43 3.60 -2.72 13.13
CA LEU A 43 3.34 -2.14 11.81
C LEU A 43 4.62 -1.66 11.11
N SER A 44 5.48 -0.94 11.82
CA SER A 44 6.74 -0.41 11.25
C SER A 44 7.63 -1.54 10.71
N ALA A 45 7.87 -2.57 11.52
CA ALA A 45 8.68 -3.73 11.16
C ALA A 45 8.08 -4.52 9.99
N ALA A 46 6.75 -4.69 9.96
CA ALA A 46 6.07 -5.35 8.87
C ALA A 46 6.16 -4.57 7.55
N LEU A 47 6.06 -3.23 7.59
CA LEU A 47 6.27 -2.40 6.41
C LEU A 47 7.70 -2.51 5.88
N THR A 48 8.70 -2.48 6.77
CA THR A 48 10.10 -2.71 6.38
C THR A 48 10.29 -4.09 5.76
N MET A 49 9.71 -5.15 6.33
CA MET A 49 9.75 -6.49 5.73
C MET A 49 9.14 -6.52 4.33
N VAL A 50 8.02 -5.84 4.12
CA VAL A 50 7.38 -5.76 2.80
C VAL A 50 8.24 -4.97 1.81
N ASP A 51 8.92 -3.91 2.25
CA ASP A 51 9.79 -3.11 1.39
C ASP A 51 11.00 -3.90 0.88
N TYR A 52 11.62 -4.71 1.74
CA TYR A 52 12.80 -5.51 1.38
C TYR A 52 12.46 -6.87 0.76
N TYR A 53 11.43 -7.55 1.25
CA TYR A 53 11.14 -8.95 0.93
C TYR A 53 9.75 -9.15 0.30
N GLY A 54 9.02 -8.09 0.00
CA GLY A 54 7.67 -8.16 -0.57
C GLY A 54 7.62 -8.96 -1.88
N GLY A 55 6.79 -10.00 -1.89
CA GLY A 55 6.64 -10.92 -3.02
C GLY A 55 7.49 -12.20 -2.91
N LEU A 56 8.28 -12.35 -1.85
CA LEU A 56 9.09 -13.54 -1.58
C LEU A 56 8.45 -14.43 -0.51
N THR A 57 8.73 -15.72 -0.60
CA THR A 57 8.49 -16.66 0.50
C THR A 57 9.80 -16.85 1.26
N LEU A 58 9.82 -16.43 2.52
CA LEU A 58 10.99 -16.55 3.40
C LEU A 58 10.84 -17.77 4.30
N ARG A 59 11.85 -18.62 4.32
CA ARG A 59 11.94 -19.71 5.30
C ARG A 59 12.56 -19.15 6.59
N ILE A 60 11.77 -19.02 7.64
CA ILE A 60 12.25 -18.42 8.89
C ILE A 60 12.99 -19.47 9.73
N PRO A 61 14.29 -19.28 10.04
CA PRO A 61 15.04 -20.26 10.82
C PRO A 61 14.71 -20.20 12.32
N HIS A 62 14.84 -21.34 13.02
CA HIS A 62 14.77 -21.40 14.48
C HIS A 62 15.98 -20.74 15.18
N GLY A 63 17.10 -20.54 14.48
CA GLY A 63 18.34 -20.02 15.06
C GLY A 63 19.16 -21.07 15.83
N GLU A 64 18.86 -22.35 15.68
CA GLU A 64 19.63 -23.43 16.32
C GLU A 64 20.98 -23.64 15.63
N THR A 65 21.00 -23.59 14.30
CA THR A 65 22.20 -23.70 13.46
C THR A 65 22.90 -22.36 13.29
N GLU A 66 24.22 -22.36 13.06
CA GLU A 66 25.00 -21.15 12.80
C GLU A 66 24.44 -20.36 11.60
N GLN A 67 24.11 -21.05 10.50
CA GLN A 67 23.47 -20.45 9.33
C GLN A 67 22.12 -19.80 9.67
N GLY A 68 21.30 -20.45 10.50
CA GLY A 68 20.01 -19.92 10.93
C GLY A 68 20.15 -18.67 11.80
N ARG A 69 21.17 -18.62 12.67
CA ARG A 69 21.47 -17.42 13.49
C ARG A 69 21.91 -16.25 12.61
N THR A 70 22.77 -16.50 11.63
CA THR A 70 23.23 -15.46 10.70
C THR A 70 22.08 -14.89 9.89
N MET A 71 21.22 -15.74 9.32
CA MET A 71 20.04 -15.27 8.59
C MET A 71 19.08 -14.48 9.48
N LEU A 72 18.84 -14.92 10.71
CA LEU A 72 17.98 -14.20 11.64
C LEU A 72 18.59 -12.84 12.04
N ALA A 73 19.92 -12.78 12.21
CA ALA A 73 20.64 -11.54 12.46
C ALA A 73 20.56 -10.58 11.27
N ASP A 74 20.62 -11.08 10.03
CA ASP A 74 20.45 -10.26 8.83
C ASP A 74 19.03 -9.70 8.71
N ILE A 75 18.01 -10.48 9.06
CA ILE A 75 16.63 -9.97 9.18
C ILE A 75 16.55 -8.90 10.28
N ALA A 76 17.15 -9.16 11.44
CA ALA A 76 17.15 -8.24 12.58
C ALA A 76 17.83 -6.89 12.27
N LYS A 77 18.83 -6.84 11.38
CA LYS A 77 19.43 -5.57 10.92
C LYS A 77 18.42 -4.63 10.27
N HIS A 78 17.35 -5.18 9.67
CA HIS A 78 16.33 -4.39 8.97
C HIS A 78 15.14 -4.07 9.87
N ILE A 79 14.62 -5.07 10.61
CA ILE A 79 13.38 -4.91 11.38
C ILE A 79 13.57 -4.71 12.89
N GLY A 80 14.80 -4.82 13.38
CA GLY A 80 15.15 -4.81 14.79
C GLY A 80 15.12 -6.20 15.43
N GLU A 81 15.94 -6.40 16.46
CA GLU A 81 16.05 -7.67 17.19
C GLU A 81 14.74 -8.13 17.84
N PRO A 82 13.93 -7.26 18.50
CA PRO A 82 12.68 -7.71 19.13
C PRO A 82 11.69 -8.25 18.11
N ALA A 83 11.59 -7.60 16.95
CA ALA A 83 10.71 -7.99 15.86
C ALA A 83 11.18 -9.30 15.21
N ALA A 84 12.48 -9.45 14.95
CA ALA A 84 13.04 -10.69 14.43
C ALA A 84 12.84 -11.87 15.37
N LYS A 85 12.98 -11.65 16.69
CA LYS A 85 12.71 -12.68 17.71
C LYS A 85 11.23 -13.08 17.72
N ALA A 86 10.31 -12.12 17.68
CA ALA A 86 8.87 -12.41 17.59
C ALA A 86 8.50 -13.14 16.29
N LEU A 87 9.18 -12.80 15.18
CA LEU A 87 9.01 -13.47 13.90
C LEU A 87 9.45 -14.93 13.98
N ALA A 88 10.63 -15.21 14.53
CA ALA A 88 11.12 -16.57 14.73
C ALA A 88 10.21 -17.36 15.68
N GLN A 89 9.79 -16.78 16.81
CA GLN A 89 8.90 -17.45 17.75
C GLN A 89 7.58 -17.91 17.13
N LYS A 90 6.99 -17.11 16.24
CA LYS A 90 5.71 -17.45 15.62
C LYS A 90 5.84 -18.33 14.38
N TYR A 91 6.88 -18.14 13.57
CA TYR A 91 6.95 -18.72 12.23
C TYR A 91 8.19 -19.60 11.98
N ALA A 92 8.97 -19.94 13.00
CA ALA A 92 10.18 -20.73 12.78
C ALA A 92 9.87 -22.10 12.14
N ALA A 93 10.79 -22.53 11.26
CA ALA A 93 10.68 -23.71 10.37
C ALA A 93 9.50 -23.71 9.40
N THR A 94 8.75 -22.61 9.29
CA THR A 94 7.69 -22.42 8.30
C THR A 94 8.13 -21.48 7.19
N ASP A 95 7.53 -21.68 6.01
CA ASP A 95 7.71 -20.82 4.86
C ASP A 95 6.66 -19.70 4.93
N VAL A 96 7.12 -18.48 5.21
CA VAL A 96 6.26 -17.31 5.37
C VAL A 96 6.25 -16.51 4.07
N TYR A 97 5.09 -16.41 3.43
CA TYR A 97 4.92 -15.51 2.30
C TYR A 97 4.82 -14.05 2.78
N ILE A 98 5.76 -13.21 2.31
CA ILE A 98 5.73 -11.77 2.57
C ILE A 98 4.94 -11.11 1.44
N PRO A 99 3.75 -10.55 1.70
CA PRO A 99 2.90 -10.01 0.66
C PRO A 99 3.49 -8.76 0.02
N ASN A 100 3.31 -8.61 -1.29
CA ASN A 100 3.56 -7.34 -1.95
C ASN A 100 2.41 -6.37 -1.64
N CYS A 101 2.67 -5.32 -0.87
CA CYS A 101 1.66 -4.31 -0.55
C CYS A 101 1.44 -3.28 -1.67
N LYS A 102 2.24 -3.25 -2.74
CA LYS A 102 2.08 -2.29 -3.86
C LYS A 102 0.66 -2.32 -4.48
N PRO A 103 0.04 -3.48 -4.76
CA PRO A 103 -1.33 -3.51 -5.28
C PRO A 103 -2.36 -2.98 -4.28
N ALA A 104 -2.15 -3.22 -2.99
CA ALA A 104 -3.03 -2.73 -1.93
C ALA A 104 -2.93 -1.21 -1.77
N MET A 105 -1.70 -0.68 -1.77
CA MET A 105 -1.44 0.77 -1.81
C MET A 105 -2.03 1.43 -3.06
N GLN A 106 -1.93 0.77 -4.21
CA GLN A 106 -2.53 1.26 -5.43
C GLN A 106 -4.05 1.30 -5.33
N ARG A 107 -4.69 0.28 -4.75
CA ARG A 107 -6.14 0.28 -4.50
C ARG A 107 -6.56 1.39 -3.53
N ALA A 108 -5.81 1.58 -2.45
CA ALA A 108 -6.05 2.66 -1.50
C ALA A 108 -6.00 4.05 -2.16
N ARG A 109 -4.95 4.30 -2.95
CA ARG A 109 -4.79 5.54 -3.71
C ARG A 109 -5.92 5.73 -4.72
N ASP A 110 -6.25 4.68 -5.48
CA ASP A 110 -7.29 4.75 -6.51
C ASP A 110 -8.68 5.01 -5.87
N ALA A 111 -8.95 4.46 -4.68
CA ALA A 111 -10.16 4.76 -3.91
C ALA A 111 -10.22 6.22 -3.43
N ALA A 112 -9.12 6.74 -2.88
CA ALA A 112 -9.02 8.15 -2.49
C ALA A 112 -9.22 9.09 -3.69
N LEU A 113 -8.61 8.77 -4.83
CA LEU A 113 -8.76 9.50 -6.08
C LEU A 113 -10.23 9.55 -6.54
N LEU A 114 -10.96 8.44 -6.44
CA LEU A 114 -12.38 8.39 -6.79
C LEU A 114 -13.25 9.21 -5.83
N ALA A 115 -12.92 9.23 -4.53
CA ALA A 115 -13.60 10.06 -3.54
C ALA A 115 -13.36 11.56 -3.83
N ASP A 116 -12.11 11.96 -4.10
CA ASP A 116 -11.78 13.33 -4.47
C ASP A 116 -12.46 13.76 -5.77
N ARG A 117 -12.52 12.88 -6.78
CA ARG A 117 -13.29 13.15 -8.01
C ARG A 117 -14.75 13.49 -7.69
N LYS A 118 -15.39 12.71 -6.81
CA LYS A 118 -16.80 12.93 -6.44
C LYS A 118 -16.98 14.31 -5.80
N ASN A 119 -16.08 14.69 -4.89
CA ASN A 119 -16.13 16.00 -4.24
C ASN A 119 -15.95 17.14 -5.25
N LEU A 120 -14.93 17.05 -6.11
CA LEU A 120 -14.68 18.07 -7.14
C LEU A 120 -15.81 18.17 -8.18
N ALA A 121 -16.49 17.06 -8.47
CA ALA A 121 -17.68 17.07 -9.32
C ALA A 121 -18.88 17.76 -8.64
N MET A 122 -19.03 17.60 -7.32
CA MET A 122 -20.06 18.33 -6.55
C MET A 122 -19.79 19.84 -6.50
N ASP A 123 -18.52 20.25 -6.55
CA ASP A 123 -18.10 21.64 -6.65
C ASP A 123 -18.34 22.26 -8.06
N GLY A 124 -18.90 21.49 -9.00
CA GLY A 124 -19.30 21.95 -10.33
C GLY A 124 -18.16 21.99 -11.36
N LEU A 125 -16.99 21.40 -11.07
CA LEU A 125 -15.88 21.36 -12.01
C LEU A 125 -16.18 20.43 -13.19
N SER A 126 -15.68 20.81 -14.37
CA SER A 126 -15.71 19.92 -15.53
C SER A 126 -14.74 18.75 -15.34
N GLU A 127 -15.03 17.59 -15.94
CA GLU A 127 -14.15 16.41 -15.83
C GLU A 127 -12.70 16.68 -16.27
N ARG A 128 -12.50 17.57 -17.25
CA ARG A 128 -11.15 17.95 -17.67
C ARG A 128 -10.39 18.68 -16.56
N GLN A 129 -11.06 19.61 -15.86
CA GLN A 129 -10.48 20.32 -14.72
C GLN A 129 -10.23 19.37 -13.54
N ILE A 130 -11.14 18.45 -13.28
CA ILE A 130 -10.99 17.41 -12.24
C ILE A 130 -9.74 16.56 -12.53
N VAL A 131 -9.58 16.08 -13.75
CA VAL A 131 -8.44 15.23 -14.12
C VAL A 131 -7.11 15.97 -13.98
N THR A 132 -7.02 17.21 -14.43
CA THR A 132 -5.81 18.02 -14.26
C THR A 132 -5.51 18.25 -12.77
N CYS A 133 -6.53 18.51 -11.96
CA CYS A 133 -6.41 18.66 -10.51
C CYS A 133 -5.87 17.38 -9.83
N LEU A 134 -6.45 16.23 -10.15
CA LEU A 134 -6.04 14.92 -9.62
C LEU A 134 -4.64 14.53 -10.10
N ALA A 135 -4.29 14.81 -11.35
CA ALA A 135 -2.95 14.55 -11.89
C ALA A 135 -1.87 15.27 -11.07
N ILE A 136 -2.13 16.54 -10.72
CA ILE A 136 -1.21 17.33 -9.89
C ILE A 136 -1.17 16.83 -8.45
N ARG A 137 -2.33 16.58 -7.81
CA ARG A 137 -2.42 16.12 -6.41
C ARG A 137 -1.71 14.78 -6.21
N TYR A 138 -2.02 13.80 -7.06
CA TYR A 138 -1.53 12.43 -6.94
C TYR A 138 -0.18 12.21 -7.62
N ARG A 139 0.38 13.24 -8.28
CA ARG A 139 1.62 13.16 -9.07
C ARG A 139 1.55 12.05 -10.13
N LEU A 140 0.41 11.98 -10.82
CA LEU A 140 0.14 11.00 -11.88
C LEU A 140 -0.08 11.71 -13.21
N THR A 141 0.16 11.00 -14.31
CA THR A 141 -0.19 11.52 -15.64
C THR A 141 -1.71 11.55 -15.81
N GLU A 142 -2.23 12.50 -16.58
CA GLU A 142 -3.67 12.57 -16.89
C GLU A 142 -4.17 11.23 -17.49
N ARG A 143 -3.36 10.60 -18.36
CA ARG A 143 -3.65 9.25 -18.90
C ARG A 143 -3.87 8.22 -17.79
N THR A 144 -3.07 8.26 -16.73
CA THR A 144 -3.20 7.35 -15.59
C THR A 144 -4.47 7.63 -14.82
N ILE A 145 -4.80 8.90 -14.57
CA ILE A 145 -6.06 9.30 -13.94
C ILE A 145 -7.23 8.78 -14.77
N TRP A 146 -7.29 9.08 -16.07
CA TRP A 146 -8.34 8.59 -16.96
C TRP A 146 -8.49 7.07 -16.93
N ARG A 147 -7.38 6.33 -16.89
CA ARG A 147 -7.40 4.87 -16.77
C ARG A 147 -7.97 4.41 -15.43
N THR A 148 -7.62 5.08 -14.33
CA THR A 148 -8.19 4.78 -13.01
C THR A 148 -9.68 5.09 -12.96
N LEU A 149 -10.12 6.22 -13.54
CA LEU A 149 -11.54 6.60 -13.59
C LEU A 149 -12.40 5.64 -14.42
N LYS A 150 -11.82 5.03 -15.46
CA LYS A 150 -12.50 4.04 -16.31
C LYS A 150 -12.48 2.61 -15.75
N ARG A 151 -11.71 2.34 -14.70
CA ARG A 151 -11.69 1.00 -14.12
C ARG A 151 -13.01 0.72 -13.41
N PRO A 152 -13.67 -0.42 -13.70
CA PRO A 152 -14.79 -0.86 -12.88
C PRO A 152 -14.28 -1.10 -11.44
N ALA A 153 -15.14 -0.83 -10.45
CA ALA A 153 -14.83 -1.14 -9.07
C ALA A 153 -14.43 -2.63 -8.97
N PRO A 154 -13.35 -2.98 -8.25
CA PRO A 154 -12.97 -4.37 -8.10
C PRO A 154 -14.15 -5.13 -7.48
N PRO A 155 -14.47 -6.34 -7.97
CA PRO A 155 -15.46 -7.19 -7.32
C PRO A 155 -15.04 -7.37 -5.85
N VAL A 156 -16.00 -7.25 -4.93
CA VAL A 156 -15.79 -7.45 -3.50
C VAL A 156 -15.09 -8.80 -3.32
N PRO A 157 -13.89 -8.86 -2.72
CA PRO A 157 -13.20 -10.13 -2.55
C PRO A 157 -14.07 -11.01 -1.65
N ALA A 158 -14.47 -12.17 -2.17
CA ALA A 158 -14.97 -13.25 -1.33
C ALA A 158 -13.91 -13.51 -0.25
N LEU A 159 -14.35 -13.57 1.01
CA LEU A 159 -13.49 -13.89 2.15
C LEU A 159 -12.65 -15.12 1.79
N PRO A 160 -11.33 -15.13 2.09
CA PRO A 160 -10.49 -16.26 1.76
C PRO A 160 -11.10 -17.51 2.40
N GLN A 161 -11.55 -18.44 1.55
CA GLN A 161 -11.80 -19.81 1.98
C GLN A 161 -10.47 -20.29 2.54
N GLN A 162 -10.42 -20.46 3.87
CA GLN A 162 -9.36 -21.19 4.54
C GLN A 162 -9.11 -22.45 3.70
N GLN A 163 -7.91 -22.56 3.15
CA GLN A 163 -7.40 -23.82 2.66
C GLN A 163 -7.27 -24.72 3.89
N ALA A 164 -8.38 -25.33 4.28
CA ALA A 164 -8.40 -26.56 5.03
C ALA A 164 -7.84 -27.65 4.10
N SER A 165 -7.08 -28.58 4.70
CA SER A 165 -6.45 -29.77 4.10
C SER A 165 -5.17 -29.45 3.31
N LEU A 166 -4.02 -30.11 3.55
CA LEU A 166 -3.71 -31.48 4.01
C LEU A 166 -2.44 -31.39 4.90
N LEU A 167 -2.25 -32.20 5.95
CA LEU A 167 -1.75 -33.56 5.84
C LEU A 167 -2.26 -34.45 7.00
N THR A 168 -2.75 -35.61 6.57
CA THR A 168 -3.04 -36.85 7.28
C THR A 168 -1.82 -37.40 8.03
#